data_AF-A0A2D6NYV2-F1
#
_entry.id   AF-A0A2D6NYV2-F1
#
_cell.length_a   1.000
_cell.length_b   1.000
_cell.length_c   1.000
_cell.angle_alpha   90.00
_cell.angle_beta   90.00
_cell.angle_gamma   90.00
#
_symmetry.space_group_name_H-M   'P 1'
#
loop_
_entity.id
_entity.type
_entity.pdbx_description
1 polymer ?
#
loop_
_entity_poly.entity_id
_entity_poly.type
_entity_poly.pdbx_seq_one_letter_code
_entity_poly.pdbx_strand_id
1 'polypeptide(L)'
;MVGGLPIKKFRSGSIDCSVWSNKREIERDGEKMETEFKTVSLRKSWNKDGKWYDHTITNIRRNDIARMILLLQKAQEELLLAKEG
;
A
#
# COMPACT_ATOMS: atom_id res chain seq x y z
N MET A 1 12.80 6.49 -1.98
CA MET A 1 12.33 5.55 -3.01
C MET A 1 13.04 5.93 -4.30
N VAL A 2 13.93 5.07 -4.81
CA VAL A 2 14.54 5.29 -6.13
C VAL A 2 13.44 5.10 -7.18
N GLY A 3 13.31 6.05 -8.11
CA GLY A 3 12.19 6.18 -9.05
C GLY A 3 12.12 5.07 -10.10
N GLY A 4 11.65 3.90 -9.71
CA GLY A 4 11.23 2.83 -10.63
C GLY A 4 9.72 2.91 -10.92
N LEU A 5 9.27 2.27 -12.00
CA LEU A 5 7.85 2.01 -12.22
C LEU A 5 7.37 0.92 -11.26
N PRO A 6 6.12 0.96 -10.79
CA PRO A 6 5.57 -0.14 -10.01
C PRO A 6 5.56 -1.42 -10.85
N ILE A 7 5.94 -2.55 -10.25
CA ILE A 7 5.93 -3.87 -10.89
C ILE A 7 4.51 -4.20 -11.37
N LYS A 8 3.53 -3.88 -10.53
CA LYS A 8 2.12 -4.13 -10.82
C LYS A 8 1.25 -3.08 -10.15
N LYS A 9 0.13 -2.75 -10.80
CA LYS A 9 -0.86 -1.83 -10.29
C LYS A 9 -2.26 -2.45 -10.38
N PHE A 10 -3.04 -2.31 -9.31
CA PHE A 10 -4.43 -2.69 -9.22
C PHE A 10 -5.24 -1.43 -8.93
N ARG A 11 -6.43 -1.30 -9.53
CA ARG A 11 -7.30 -0.14 -9.33
C ARG A 11 -8.75 -0.59 -9.15
N SER A 12 -9.44 0.02 -8.19
CA SER A 12 -10.88 -0.10 -8.00
C SER A 12 -11.44 1.29 -7.72
N GLY A 13 -12.08 1.88 -8.73
CA GLY A 13 -12.60 3.24 -8.68
C GLY A 13 -11.53 4.29 -8.29
N SER A 14 -11.76 4.94 -7.15
CA SER A 14 -10.90 5.96 -6.56
C SER A 14 -9.70 5.42 -5.78
N ILE A 15 -9.56 4.10 -5.64
CA ILE A 15 -8.50 3.46 -4.87
C ILE A 15 -7.53 2.74 -5.83
N ASP A 16 -6.24 2.99 -5.65
CA ASP A 16 -5.14 2.37 -6.39
C ASP A 16 -4.19 1.63 -5.42
N CYS A 17 -3.72 0.45 -5.81
CA CYS A 17 -2.73 -0.32 -5.08
C CYS A 17 -1.55 -0.66 -6.01
N SER A 18 -0.34 -0.22 -5.67
CA SER A 18 0.85 -0.43 -6.48
C SER A 18 1.87 -1.29 -5.72
N VAL A 19 2.43 -2.28 -6.40
CA VAL A 19 3.49 -3.17 -5.89
C VAL A 19 4.84 -2.71 -6.41
N TRP A 20 5.81 -2.56 -5.52
CA TRP A 20 7.14 -2.05 -5.81
C TRP A 20 8.20 -3.10 -5.50
N SER A 21 9.26 -3.16 -6.31
CA SER A 21 10.50 -3.85 -5.96
C SER A 21 11.50 -2.81 -5.52
N ASN A 22 12.00 -2.96 -4.31
CA ASN A 22 13.02 -2.08 -3.75
C ASN A 22 14.26 -2.90 -3.48
N LYS A 23 15.42 -2.29 -3.68
CA LYS A 23 16.70 -2.83 -3.25
C LYS A 23 17.19 -2.02 -2.07
N ARG A 24 17.81 -2.70 -1.10
CA ARG A 24 18.53 -2.07 0.00
C ARG A 24 19.87 -2.78 0.14
N GLU A 25 20.93 -2.00 0.16
CA GLU A 25 22.23 -2.47 0.61
C GLU A 25 22.20 -2.63 2.13
N ILE A 26 22.64 -3.79 2.59
CA ILE A 26 22.80 -4.11 4.01
C ILE A 26 24.26 -4.51 4.18
N GLU A 27 24.94 -3.85 5.10
CA GLU A 27 26.29 -4.25 5.51
C GLU A 27 26.17 -5.24 6.66
N ARG A 28 26.78 -6.42 6.52
CA ARG A 28 26.88 -7.42 7.58
C ARG A 28 28.27 -8.04 7.53
N ASP A 29 28.95 -8.05 8.68
CA ASP A 29 30.30 -8.60 8.83
C ASP A 29 31.34 -7.99 7.86
N GLY A 30 31.18 -6.71 7.52
CA GLY A 30 32.06 -5.97 6.58
C GLY A 30 31.79 -6.23 5.10
N GLU A 31 30.83 -7.11 4.77
CA GLU A 31 30.40 -7.35 3.40
C GLU A 31 29.12 -6.56 3.08
N LYS A 32 29.11 -5.89 1.93
CA LYS A 32 27.92 -5.23 1.39
C LYS A 32 27.08 -6.24 0.62
N MET A 33 25.88 -6.51 1.11
CA MET A 33 24.90 -7.39 0.45
C MET A 33 23.71 -6.57 -0.04
N GLU A 34 23.36 -6.69 -1.33
CA GLU A 34 22.10 -6.18 -1.85
C GLU A 34 20.96 -7.14 -1.47
N THR A 35 19.96 -6.66 -0.73
CA THR A 35 18.72 -7.38 -0.49
C THR A 35 17.57 -6.72 -1.24
N GLU A 36 16.85 -7.51 -2.04
CA GLU A 36 15.62 -7.10 -2.69
C GLU A 36 14.40 -7.40 -1.81
N PHE A 37 13.50 -6.44 -1.68
CA PHE A 37 12.24 -6.59 -0.97
C PHE A 37 11.09 -5.91 -1.69
N LYS A 38 9.90 -6.47 -1.54
CA LYS A 38 8.67 -5.94 -2.15
C LYS A 38 7.88 -5.13 -1.14
N THR A 39 7.36 -3.99 -1.59
CA THR A 39 6.43 -3.16 -0.81
C THR A 39 5.18 -2.84 -1.60
N VAL A 40 4.15 -2.39 -0.90
CA VAL A 40 2.89 -1.93 -1.48
C VAL A 40 2.64 -0.47 -1.09
N SER A 41 2.06 0.29 -2.00
CA SER A 41 1.46 1.59 -1.71
C SER A 41 -0.04 1.56 -2.03
N LEU A 42 -0.85 2.12 -1.13
CA LEU A 42 -2.28 2.30 -1.33
C LEU A 42 -2.58 3.79 -1.47
N ARG A 43 -3.24 4.19 -2.56
CA ARG A 43 -3.64 5.57 -2.83
C ARG A 43 -5.15 5.66 -2.93
N LYS A 44 -5.75 6.67 -2.31
CA LYS A 44 -7.15 7.06 -2.50
C LYS A 44 -7.18 8.46 -3.09
N SER A 45 -7.85 8.64 -4.22
CA SER A 45 -8.04 9.94 -4.88
C SER A 45 -9.49 10.37 -4.87
N TRP A 46 -9.77 11.65 -4.69
CA TRP A 46 -11.13 12.19 -4.77
C TRP A 46 -11.11 13.61 -5.35
N ASN A 47 -12.23 14.03 -5.93
CA ASN A 47 -12.42 15.40 -6.37
C ASN A 47 -13.30 16.13 -5.35
N LYS A 48 -12.90 17.35 -4.97
CA LYS A 48 -13.71 18.25 -4.17
C LYS A 48 -13.64 19.63 -4.82
N ASP A 49 -14.79 20.17 -5.20
CA ASP A 49 -14.95 21.49 -5.80
C ASP A 49 -14.06 21.70 -7.05
N GLY A 50 -13.96 20.68 -7.91
CA GLY A 50 -13.15 20.72 -9.12
C GLY A 50 -11.66 20.44 -8.89
N LYS A 51 -11.19 20.44 -7.64
CA LYS A 51 -9.80 20.13 -7.29
C LYS A 51 -9.65 18.65 -6.94
N TRP A 52 -8.65 18.02 -7.56
CA TRP A 52 -8.27 16.64 -7.24
C TRP A 52 -7.37 16.60 -6.00
N TYR A 53 -7.68 15.68 -5.11
CA TYR A 53 -6.94 15.36 -3.91
C TYR A 53 -6.58 13.88 -3.92
N ASP A 54 -5.48 13.54 -3.28
CA ASP A 54 -5.17 12.16 -2.99
C ASP A 54 -4.44 12.00 -1.67
N HIS A 55 -4.56 10.80 -1.12
CA HIS A 55 -3.82 10.37 0.05
C HIS A 55 -3.17 9.03 -0.26
N THR A 56 -1.88 8.92 0.02
CA THR A 56 -1.09 7.72 -0.28
C THR A 56 -0.41 7.20 0.98
N ILE A 57 -0.69 5.95 1.31
CA ILE A 57 0.05 5.17 2.31
C ILE A 57 1.12 4.39 1.55
N THR A 58 2.38 4.51 1.95
CA THR A 58 3.52 3.88 1.26
C THR A 58 4.21 2.85 2.15
N ASN A 59 5.13 2.08 1.56
CA ASN A 59 6.04 1.17 2.28
C ASN A 59 5.37 0.06 3.11
N ILE A 60 4.15 -0.33 2.75
CA ILE A 60 3.46 -1.47 3.39
C ILE A 60 4.22 -2.75 3.03
N ARG A 61 4.69 -3.49 4.04
CA ARG A 61 5.44 -4.74 3.80
C ARG A 61 4.50 -5.91 3.62
N ARG A 62 5.00 -6.99 3.00
CA ARG A 62 4.22 -8.22 2.79
C ARG A 62 3.49 -8.71 4.05
N ASN A 63 4.16 -8.69 5.21
CA ASN A 63 3.59 -9.17 6.47
C ASN A 63 2.48 -8.26 7.01
N ASP A 64 2.47 -6.98 6.64
CA ASP A 64 1.42 -6.05 7.03
C ASP A 64 0.15 -6.26 6.20
N ILE A 65 0.28 -6.66 4.93
CA ILE A 65 -0.86 -6.85 4.02
C ILE A 65 -1.85 -7.87 4.58
N ALA A 66 -1.37 -9.02 5.07
CA ALA A 66 -2.24 -10.06 5.63
C ALA A 66 -3.03 -9.55 6.85
N ARG A 67 -2.36 -8.78 7.72
CA ARG A 67 -2.99 -8.16 8.89
C ARG A 67 -4.00 -7.08 8.48
N MET A 68 -3.66 -6.27 7.48
CA MET A 68 -4.55 -5.26 6.92
C MET A 68 -5.80 -5.88 6.30
N ILE A 69 -5.68 -6.97 5.55
CA ILE A 69 -6.84 -7.67 4.98
C ILE A 69 -7.81 -8.08 6.09
N LEU A 70 -7.32 -8.71 7.16
CA LEU A 70 -8.14 -9.11 8.30
C LEU A 70 -8.83 -7.90 8.96
N LEU A 71 -8.09 -6.81 9.19
CA LEU A 71 -8.65 -5.59 9.79
C LEU A 71 -9.68 -4.92 8.87
N LEU A 72 -9.44 -4.90 7.56
CA LEU A 72 -10.37 -4.34 6.58
C LEU A 72 -11.65 -5.18 6.47
N GLN A 73 -11.55 -6.50 6.57
CA GLN A 73 -12.72 -7.39 6.63
C GLN A 73 -13.57 -7.10 7.87
N LYS A 74 -12.95 -7.01 9.06
CA LYS A 74 -13.67 -6.65 10.30
C LYS A 74 -14.29 -5.25 10.24
N ALA A 75 -13.57 -4.27 9.68
CA ALA A 75 -14.12 -2.93 9.49
C ALA A 75 -15.30 -2.93 8.50
N GLN A 76 -15.22 -3.75 7.45
CA GLN A 76 -16.33 -3.94 6.52
C GLN A 76 -17.55 -4.56 7.21
N GLU A 77 -17.35 -5.60 8.04
CA GLU A 77 -18.41 -6.21 8.84
C GLU A 77 -19.11 -5.15 9.70
N GLU A 78 -18.35 -4.36 10.47
CA GLU A 78 -18.90 -3.29 11.32
C GLU A 78 -19.70 -2.26 10.50
N LEU A 79 -19.16 -1.78 9.38
CA LEU A 79 -19.82 -0.79 8.54
C LEU A 79 -21.09 -1.31 7.86
N LEU A 80 -21.17 -2.62 7.60
CA LEU A 80 -22.37 -3.26 7.02
C LEU A 80 -23.40 -3.62 8.10
N LEU A 81 -22.93 -4.00 9.29
CA LEU A 81 -23.78 -4.28 10.46
C LEU A 81 -24.32 -3.00 11.10
N ALA A 82 -23.69 -1.84 10.87
CA ALA A 82 -24.20 -0.52 11.24
C ALA A 82 -25.50 -0.10 10.50
N LYS A 83 -26.15 -1.02 9.76
CA LYS A 83 -27.56 -0.87 9.35
C LYS A 83 -28.49 -1.28 10.48
N GLU A 84 -28.80 -0.32 11.35
CA GLU A 84 -30.14 0.05 11.84
C GLU A 84 -29.97 1.05 12.99
N GLY A 85 -30.01 2.33 12.63
CA GLY A 85 -30.06 3.50 13.52
C GLY A 85 -30.56 4.69 12.74
#